data_AF-A0A3L7RIV8-F1
#
_entry.id   AF-A0A3L7RIV8-F1
#
_cell.length_a   1.000
_cell.length_b   1.000
_cell.length_c   1.000
_cell.angle_alpha   90.00
_cell.angle_beta   90.00
_cell.angle_gamma   90.00
#
_symmetry.space_group_name_H-M   'P 1'
#
loop_
_entity.id
_entity.type
_entity.pdbx_description
1 polymer ?
#
loop_
_entity_poly.entity_id
_entity_poly.type
_entity_poly.pdbx_seq_one_letter_code
_entity_poly.pdbx_strand_id
1 'polypeptide(L)' 'MRTIEIYDTTLRDGSQGEGVNFSLEDKLAITRRLDAAGIDFIEGGYPLSNP' A
#
# COMPACT_ATOMS: atom_id res chain seq x y z
N MET A 1 -7.64 24.28 12.95
CA MET A 1 -6.53 23.31 12.78
C MET A 1 -6.48 22.91 11.32
N ARG A 2 -5.30 22.63 10.76
CA ARG A 2 -5.16 22.14 9.39
C ARG A 2 -5.24 20.61 9.41
N THR A 3 -6.15 20.03 8.64
CA THR A 3 -6.22 18.57 8.43
C THR A 3 -5.04 18.16 7.56
N ILE A 4 -4.36 17.07 7.94
CA ILE A 4 -3.32 16.43 7.13
C ILE A 4 -3.89 15.07 6.73
N GLU A 5 -3.83 14.79 5.44
CA GLU A 5 -4.21 13.50 4.86
C GLU A 5 -2.94 12.75 4.43
N ILE A 6 -2.89 11.45 4.68
CA ILE A 6 -1.76 10.58 4.36
C ILE A 6 -2.12 9.68 3.18
N TYR A 7 -1.27 9.73 2.15
CA TYR A 7 -1.32 8.86 0.98
C TYR A 7 -0.15 7.87 1.04
N ASP A 8 -0.45 6.61 1.35
CA ASP A 8 0.55 5.54 1.45
C ASP A 8 0.72 4.81 0.10
N THR A 9 1.98 4.64 -0.33
CA THR A 9 2.34 3.98 -1.59
C THR A 9 3.04 2.63 -1.39
N THR A 10 2.93 2.02 -0.21
CA THR A 10 3.63 0.77 0.14
C THR A 10 3.30 -0.36 -0.85
N LEU A 11 2.04 -0.50 -1.26
CA LEU A 11 1.62 -1.58 -2.17
C LEU A 11 1.92 -1.30 -3.65
N ARG A 12 2.32 -0.06 -4.00
CA ARG A 12 2.74 0.33 -5.35
C ARG A 12 4.24 0.55 -5.40
N ASP A 13 4.73 1.68 -4.90
CA ASP A 13 6.15 2.03 -4.92
C ASP A 13 6.98 1.08 -4.08
N GLY A 14 6.48 0.74 -2.88
CA GLY A 14 7.17 -0.19 -1.98
C GLY A 14 7.37 -1.57 -2.60
N SER A 15 6.46 -1.98 -3.50
CA SER A 15 6.58 -3.26 -4.23
C SER A 15 7.63 -3.27 -5.35
N GLN A 16 8.17 -2.11 -5.75
CA GLN A 16 9.19 -2.01 -6.80
C GLN A 16 10.61 -2.22 -6.29
N GLY A 17 10.79 -2.39 -4.98
CA GLY A 17 12.09 -2.68 -4.37
C GLY A 17 12.65 -4.04 -4.82
N GLU A 18 13.96 -4.11 -5.02
CA GLU A 18 14.63 -5.38 -5.37
C GLU A 18 14.40 -6.43 -4.27
N GLY A 19 13.96 -7.61 -4.67
CA GLY A 19 13.63 -8.71 -3.75
C GLY A 19 12.30 -8.53 -3.00
N VAL A 20 11.54 -7.46 -3.26
CA VAL A 20 10.19 -7.30 -2.71
C VAL A 20 9.18 -7.99 -3.63
N ASN A 21 8.45 -8.94 -3.07
CA ASN A 21 7.33 -9.59 -3.76
C ASN A 21 6.24 -9.88 -2.73
N PHE A 22 5.10 -9.20 -2.85
CA PHE A 22 3.97 -9.40 -1.95
C PHE A 22 3.00 -10.42 -2.56
N SER A 23 2.70 -11.47 -1.80
CA SER A 23 1.55 -12.33 -2.12
C SER A 23 0.24 -11.56 -1.96
N LEU A 24 -0.88 -12.14 -2.40
CA LEU A 24 -2.20 -11.55 -2.15
C LEU A 24 -2.46 -11.41 -0.64
N GLU A 25 -2.10 -12.41 0.14
CA GLU A 25 -2.23 -12.43 1.61
C GLU A 25 -1.40 -11.33 2.26
N ASP A 26 -0.16 -11.12 1.78
CA ASP A 26 0.70 -10.03 2.25
C ASP A 26 0.06 -8.67 1.99
N LYS A 27 -0.44 -8.45 0.77
CA LYS A 27 -1.13 -7.20 0.40
C LYS A 27 -2.32 -6.95 1.32
N LEU A 28 -3.18 -7.95 1.53
CA LEU A 28 -4.33 -7.84 2.44
C LEU A 28 -3.92 -7.58 3.89
N ALA A 29 -2.85 -8.22 4.36
CA ALA A 29 -2.32 -8.00 5.71
C ALA A 29 -1.77 -6.57 5.89
N ILE A 30 -1.04 -6.06 4.89
CA ILE A 30 -0.52 -4.68 4.87
C ILE A 30 -1.68 -3.69 4.83
N THR A 31 -2.66 -3.86 3.93
CA THR A 31 -3.84 -2.98 3.85
C THR A 31 -4.56 -2.88 5.20
N ARG A 32 -4.80 -4.01 5.87
CA ARG A 32 -5.44 -4.01 7.20
C ARG A 32 -4.62 -3.27 8.26
N ARG A 33 -3.29 -3.33 8.20
CA ARG A 33 -2.42 -2.62 9.13
C ARG A 33 -2.39 -1.12 8.87
N LEU A 34 -2.39 -0.70 7.60
CA LEU A 34 -2.45 0.70 7.21
C LEU A 34 -3.80 1.33 7.60
N ASP A 35 -4.89 0.62 7.37
CA ASP A 35 -6.24 1.02 7.82
C ASP A 35 -6.30 1.17 9.35
N ALA A 36 -5.80 0.18 10.10
CA ALA A 36 -5.73 0.25 11.56
C ALA A 36 -4.83 1.39 12.08
N ALA A 37 -3.87 1.87 11.27
CA ALA A 37 -3.02 3.00 11.59
C ALA A 37 -3.67 4.36 11.27
N GLY A 38 -4.86 4.37 10.66
CA GLY A 38 -5.58 5.59 10.32
C GLY A 38 -5.05 6.29 9.06
N ILE A 39 -4.48 5.53 8.12
CA ILE A 39 -4.06 6.06 6.82
C ILE A 39 -5.29 6.39 5.97
N ASP A 40 -5.35 7.60 5.43
CA ASP A 40 -6.50 8.09 4.67
C ASP A 40 -6.63 7.41 3.29
N PHE A 41 -5.50 7.17 2.62
CA PHE A 41 -5.47 6.58 1.28
C PHE A 41 -4.32 5.57 1.12
N ILE A 42 -4.63 4.43 0.50
CA ILE A 42 -3.66 3.35 0.22
C ILE A 42 -3.63 3.10 -1.29
N GLU A 43 -2.47 3.27 -1.92
CA GLU A 43 -2.28 2.99 -3.35
C GLU A 43 -2.06 1.50 -3.60
N GLY A 44 -3.06 0.80 -4.13
CA GLY A 44 -3.09 -0.67 -4.22
C GLY A 44 -2.16 -1.34 -5.26
N GLY A 45 -1.32 -0.58 -5.97
CA GLY A 45 -0.43 -1.09 -7.02
C GLY A 45 -0.79 -0.59 -8.42
N TYR A 46 -0.10 -1.11 -9.45
CA TYR A 46 -0.33 -0.74 -10.86
C TYR A 46 -0.94 -1.91 -11.65
N PRO A 47 -2.26 -1.88 -11.95
CA PRO A 47 -2.98 -3.02 -12.53
C PRO A 47 -2.42 -3.54 -13.86
N LEU A 48 -1.73 -2.69 -14.63
CA LEU A 48 -1.14 -3.07 -15.92
C LEU A 48 0.27 -3.68 -15.81
N SER A 49 0.89 -3.68 -14.62
CA SER A 49 2.27 -4.19 -14.43
C SER A 49 2.34 -5.65 -14.00
N ASN A 50 1.29 -6.15 -13.35
CA ASN A 50 1.25 -7.49 -12.78
C ASN A 50 -0.17 -8.07 -12.96
N PRO A 51 -0.39 -8.95 -13.95
CA PRO A 51 -1.66 -9.66 -14.15
C PRO A 51 -1.94 -10.70 -13.04
#